data_AF-A0A9D0BVB0-F1
#
_entry.id   AF-A0A9D0BVB0-F1
#
_cell.length_a   1.000
_cell.length_b   1.000
_cell.length_c   1.000
_cell.angle_alpha   90.00
_cell.angle_beta   90.00
_cell.angle_gamma   90.00
#
_symmetry.space_group_name_H-M   'P 1'
#
loop_
_entity.id
_entity.type
_entity.pdbx_description
1 polymer ?
#
loop_
_entity_poly.entity_id
_entity_poly.type
_entity_poly.pdbx_seq_one_letter_code
_entity_poly.pdbx_strand_id
1 'polypeptide(L)'
;MRYQKITLTLILVTLGALGTALFFPLQLKESHTCLYHRIFAPEEKQSEPAMLIDQSEVSLAGTINTVASEHYQKLLHRYLVPFGLLWWLSLSFLAVGIFLLKRVGRSANNQNYFHKK
;
A
#
# COMPACT_ATOMS: atom_id res chain seq x y z
N MET A 1 -18.41 -5.86 28.89
CA MET A 1 -18.12 -4.72 27.98
C MET A 1 -16.64 -4.33 27.83
N ARG A 2 -15.74 -4.59 28.81
CA ARG A 2 -14.30 -4.26 28.66
C ARG A 2 -13.60 -5.06 27.55
N TYR A 3 -13.86 -6.37 27.46
CA TYR A 3 -13.29 -7.24 26.43
C TYR A 3 -13.63 -6.79 25.00
N GLN A 4 -14.90 -6.45 24.74
CA GLN A 4 -15.35 -5.99 23.42
C GLN A 4 -14.58 -4.75 22.92
N LYS A 5 -14.24 -3.80 23.81
CA LYS A 5 -13.45 -2.61 23.47
C LYS A 5 -11.99 -2.97 23.13
N ILE A 6 -11.41 -3.91 23.86
CA ILE A 6 -10.03 -4.39 23.64
C ILE A 6 -9.96 -5.14 22.30
N THR A 7 -10.89 -6.06 22.05
CA THR A 7 -10.95 -6.82 20.79
C THR A 7 -11.12 -5.88 19.59
N LEU A 8 -12.03 -4.91 19.67
CA LEU A 8 -12.22 -3.92 18.61
C LEU A 8 -10.96 -3.08 18.35
N THR A 9 -10.26 -2.67 19.42
CA THR A 9 -8.99 -1.93 19.30
C THR A 9 -7.91 -2.78 18.64
N LEU A 10 -7.78 -4.06 19.02
CA LEU A 10 -6.83 -4.97 18.40
C LEU A 10 -7.11 -5.17 16.91
N ILE A 11 -8.38 -5.39 16.54
CA ILE A 11 -8.78 -5.54 15.13
C ILE A 11 -8.43 -4.28 14.32
N LEU A 12 -8.72 -3.09 14.85
CA LEU A 12 -8.38 -1.83 14.19
C LEU A 12 -6.87 -1.66 13.98
N VAL A 13 -6.06 -1.99 14.99
CA VAL A 13 -4.60 -1.90 14.91
C VAL A 13 -4.05 -2.92 13.92
N THR A 14 -4.53 -4.17 13.93
CA THR A 14 -4.05 -5.19 13.00
C THR A 14 -4.46 -4.91 11.56
N LEU A 15 -5.71 -4.48 11.31
CA LEU A 15 -6.16 -4.08 9.98
C LEU A 15 -5.38 -2.86 9.47
N GLY A 16 -5.18 -1.85 10.33
CA GLY A 16 -4.39 -0.66 10.00
C GLY A 16 -2.96 -1.03 9.66
N ALA A 17 -2.30 -1.83 10.49
CA ALA A 17 -0.92 -2.28 10.28
C ALA A 17 -0.78 -3.10 8.98
N LEU A 18 -1.68 -4.06 8.76
CA LEU A 18 -1.67 -4.89 7.55
C LEU A 18 -1.93 -4.05 6.30
N GLY A 19 -2.88 -3.12 6.34
CA GLY A 19 -3.13 -2.18 5.24
C GLY A 19 -1.91 -1.31 4.95
N THR A 20 -1.29 -0.72 5.98
CA THR A 20 -0.10 0.10 5.78
C THR A 20 1.06 -0.68 5.20
N ALA A 21 1.23 -1.97 5.56
CA ALA A 21 2.30 -2.82 5.04
C ALA A 21 2.04 -3.26 3.58
N LEU A 22 0.80 -3.62 3.23
CA LEU A 22 0.44 -4.06 1.88
C LEU A 22 0.46 -2.92 0.87
N PHE A 23 0.04 -1.73 1.29
CA PHE A 23 -0.01 -0.52 0.47
C PHE A 23 1.21 0.39 0.66
N PHE A 24 2.25 -0.08 1.37
CA PHE A 24 3.46 0.71 1.54
C PHE A 24 4.15 0.88 0.18
N PRO A 25 4.44 2.13 -0.26
CA PRO A 25 5.19 2.37 -1.48
C PRO A 25 6.67 2.05 -1.23
N LEU A 26 7.04 0.76 -1.30
CA LEU A 26 8.44 0.35 -1.35
C LEU A 26 8.97 0.68 -2.74
N GLN A 27 9.96 1.57 -2.83
CA GLN A 27 10.76 1.70 -4.05
C GLN A 27 11.64 0.45 -4.21
N LEU A 28 11.06 -0.62 -4.76
CA LEU A 28 11.80 -1.76 -5.24
C LEU A 28 12.47 -1.33 -6.55
N LYS A 29 13.78 -1.55 -6.63
CA LYS A 29 14.70 -0.85 -7.53
C LYS A 29 14.45 -1.08 -9.04
N GLU A 30 13.49 -1.91 -9.43
CA GLU A 30 13.16 -2.21 -10.83
C GLU A 30 11.63 -2.38 -10.95
N SER A 31 10.99 -1.47 -11.70
CA SER A 31 9.63 -1.50 -12.31
C SER A 31 8.36 -1.81 -11.49
N HIS A 32 8.44 -2.22 -10.22
CA HIS A 32 7.25 -2.58 -9.42
C HIS A 32 7.07 -1.63 -8.23
N THR A 33 6.06 -0.75 -8.33
CA THR A 33 5.81 0.33 -7.36
C THR A 33 5.14 -0.13 -6.06
N CYS A 34 4.55 -1.33 -5.99
CA CYS A 34 3.83 -1.83 -4.80
C CYS A 34 3.88 -3.37 -4.67
N LEU A 35 3.89 -3.91 -3.44
CA LEU A 35 3.79 -5.36 -3.18
C LEU A 35 2.50 -5.98 -3.75
N TYR A 36 1.38 -5.24 -3.69
CA TYR A 36 0.12 -5.63 -4.33
C TYR A 36 0.30 -5.88 -5.84
N HIS A 37 1.01 -4.98 -6.53
CA HIS A 37 1.26 -5.13 -7.96
C HIS A 37 2.13 -6.35 -8.26
N ARG A 38 3.03 -6.74 -7.35
CA ARG A 38 3.82 -7.97 -7.49
C ARG A 38 2.99 -9.25 -7.35
N ILE A 39 1.96 -9.24 -6.51
CA ILE A 39 1.14 -10.44 -6.24
C ILE A 39 0.04 -10.60 -7.30
N PHE A 40 -0.51 -9.49 -7.80
CA PHE A 40 -1.70 -9.50 -8.67
C PHE A 40 -1.43 -9.10 -10.11
N ALA A 41 -0.26 -8.57 -10.47
CA ALA A 41 0.17 -8.53 -11.86
C ALA A 41 0.94 -9.83 -12.11
N PRO A 42 0.30 -10.87 -12.68
CA PRO A 42 1.05 -12.00 -13.19
C PRO A 42 2.07 -11.41 -14.16
N GLU A 43 3.35 -11.76 -13.98
CA GLU A 43 4.36 -11.48 -14.98
C GLU A 43 3.84 -12.08 -16.29
N GLU A 44 3.27 -11.23 -17.15
CA GLU A 44 3.26 -11.52 -18.57
C GLU A 44 4.73 -11.67 -18.89
N LYS A 45 5.17 -12.93 -18.94
CA LYS A 45 6.45 -13.34 -19.49
C LYS A 45 6.57 -12.52 -20.77
N GLN A 46 7.40 -11.49 -20.71
CA GLN A 46 7.86 -10.76 -21.86
C GLN A 46 8.59 -11.83 -22.67
N SER A 47 7.80 -12.48 -23.50
CA SER A 47 8.24 -13.56 -24.35
C SER A 47 9.21 -12.84 -25.25
N GLU A 48 10.48 -13.24 -25.20
CA GLU A 48 11.45 -12.82 -26.20
C GLU A 48 10.75 -12.83 -27.57
N PRO A 49 10.65 -11.69 -28.28
CA PRO A 49 10.22 -11.73 -29.65
C PRO A 49 11.34 -12.40 -30.45
N ALA A 50 11.35 -13.73 -30.42
CA ALA A 50 11.98 -14.54 -31.45
C ALA A 50 11.18 -14.33 -32.74
N MET A 51 11.50 -13.27 -33.48
CA MET A 51 11.55 -13.26 -34.95
C MET A 51 11.86 -11.85 -35.49
N LEU A 52 13.05 -11.75 -36.09
CA LEU A 52 13.37 -11.03 -37.33
C LEU A 52 12.40 -9.90 -37.72
N ILE A 53 12.74 -8.65 -37.39
CA ILE A 53 12.36 -7.52 -38.23
C ILE A 53 13.63 -6.72 -38.55
N ASP A 54 13.81 -6.61 -39.85
CA ASP A 54 14.90 -6.01 -40.61
C ASP A 54 15.16 -4.55 -40.22
N GLN A 55 16.43 -4.17 -40.25
CA GLN A 55 16.91 -2.82 -39.99
C GLN A 55 16.53 -1.90 -41.16
N SER A 56 15.48 -1.10 -40.97
CA SER A 56 15.34 0.17 -41.69
C SER A 56 15.20 1.30 -40.68
N GLU A 57 16.36 1.82 -40.30
CA GLU A 57 16.56 2.99 -39.46
C GLU A 57 16.11 4.27 -40.20
N VAL A 58 14.93 4.83 -39.87
CA VAL A 58 14.71 6.28 -39.99
C VAL A 58 13.74 6.75 -38.89
N SER A 59 14.30 7.39 -37.85
CA SER A 59 13.65 8.41 -37.00
C SER A 59 12.32 8.10 -36.26
N LEU A 60 12.01 6.83 -35.96
CA LEU A 60 10.81 6.46 -35.17
C LEU A 60 11.11 5.87 -33.77
N ALA A 61 12.38 5.80 -33.35
CA ALA A 61 12.76 5.27 -32.03
C ALA A 61 12.51 6.25 -30.86
N GLY A 62 12.49 7.57 -31.14
CA GLY A 62 12.12 8.58 -30.14
C GLY A 62 10.63 8.55 -29.79
N THR A 63 9.77 8.26 -30.77
CA THR A 63 8.31 8.28 -30.61
C THR A 63 7.79 7.05 -29.85
N ILE A 64 8.40 5.88 -30.04
CA ILE A 64 7.91 4.63 -29.41
C ILE A 64 8.17 4.64 -27.88
N ASN A 65 9.30 5.20 -27.44
CA ASN A 65 9.60 5.35 -26.01
C ASN A 65 8.66 6.37 -25.34
N THR A 66 8.26 7.43 -26.05
CA THR A 66 7.29 8.41 -25.54
C THR A 66 5.86 7.86 -25.49
N VAL A 67 5.44 7.03 -26.46
CA VAL A 67 4.09 6.45 -26.48
C VAL A 67 3.90 5.39 -25.38
N ALA A 68 4.91 4.54 -25.15
CA ALA A 68 4.87 3.59 -24.02
C ALA A 68 4.88 4.30 -22.66
N SER A 69 5.63 5.40 -22.54
CA SER A 69 5.68 6.23 -21.33
C SER A 69 4.35 6.95 -21.05
N GLU A 70 3.69 7.51 -22.06
CA GLU A 70 2.37 8.14 -21.91
C GLU A 70 1.29 7.14 -21.46
N HIS A 71 1.33 5.92 -21.99
CA HIS A 71 0.35 4.92 -21.61
C HIS A 71 0.50 4.50 -20.14
N TYR A 72 1.75 4.32 -19.68
CA TYR A 72 2.06 4.03 -18.28
C TYR A 72 1.65 5.18 -17.34
N GLN A 73 1.89 6.43 -17.73
CA GLN A 73 1.50 7.63 -16.95
C GLN A 73 -0.02 7.69 -16.72
N LYS A 74 -0.83 7.38 -17.74
CA LYS A 74 -2.30 7.35 -17.63
C LYS A 74 -2.79 6.22 -16.72
N LEU A 75 -2.18 5.03 -16.79
CA LEU A 75 -2.51 3.94 -15.88
C LEU A 75 -2.10 4.29 -14.44
N LEU A 76 -0.87 4.77 -14.26
CA LEU A 76 -0.34 5.13 -12.95
C LEU A 76 -1.26 6.13 -12.25
N HIS A 77 -1.67 7.20 -12.91
CA HIS A 77 -2.55 8.20 -12.31
C HIS A 77 -3.92 7.62 -11.91
N ARG A 78 -4.45 6.67 -12.68
CA ARG A 78 -5.74 6.03 -12.40
C ARG A 78 -5.68 5.10 -11.19
N TYR A 79 -4.52 4.48 -10.94
CA TYR A 79 -4.30 3.58 -9.81
C TYR A 79 -3.77 4.31 -8.58
N LEU A 80 -2.93 5.34 -8.74
CA LEU A 80 -2.29 6.06 -7.64
C LEU A 80 -3.32 6.69 -6.68
N VAL A 81 -4.43 7.22 -7.23
CA VAL A 81 -5.48 7.85 -6.42
C VAL A 81 -6.20 6.85 -5.51
N PRO A 82 -6.79 5.75 -6.00
CA PRO A 82 -7.43 4.78 -5.12
C PRO A 82 -6.42 4.12 -4.17
N PHE A 83 -5.20 3.78 -4.64
CA PHE A 83 -4.18 3.19 -3.76
C PHE A 83 -3.72 4.14 -2.65
N GLY A 84 -3.47 5.41 -2.99
CA GLY A 84 -3.13 6.44 -2.01
C GLY A 84 -4.25 6.61 -0.99
N LEU A 85 -5.51 6.64 -1.44
CA LEU A 85 -6.66 6.76 -0.54
C LEU A 85 -6.79 5.55 0.40
N LEU A 86 -6.62 4.32 -0.09
CA LEU A 86 -6.60 3.12 0.74
C LEU A 86 -5.46 3.17 1.77
N TRP A 87 -4.28 3.63 1.36
CA TRP A 87 -3.14 3.80 2.26
C TRP A 87 -3.44 4.81 3.37
N TRP A 88 -3.95 5.99 3.04
CA TRP A 88 -4.33 7.01 4.03
C TRP A 88 -5.45 6.53 4.98
N LEU A 89 -6.42 5.76 4.49
CA LEU A 89 -7.43 5.13 5.34
C LEU A 89 -6.82 4.13 6.31
N SER A 90 -5.89 3.29 5.85
CA SER A 90 -5.19 2.33 6.72
C SER A 90 -4.39 3.04 7.82
N LEU A 91 -3.72 4.14 7.48
CA LEU A 91 -2.99 4.98 8.41
C LEU A 91 -3.92 5.64 9.44
N SER A 92 -5.09 6.10 8.99
CA SER A 92 -6.12 6.68 9.86
C SER A 92 -6.67 5.64 10.84
N PHE A 93 -6.95 4.41 10.39
CA PHE A 93 -7.37 3.33 11.27
C PHE A 93 -6.31 2.96 12.31
N LEU A 94 -5.04 2.90 11.90
CA LEU A 94 -3.92 2.67 12.80
C LEU A 94 -3.83 3.78 13.86
N ALA A 95 -3.91 5.05 13.45
CA ALA A 95 -3.86 6.20 14.35
C ALA A 95 -5.01 6.19 15.37
N VAL A 96 -6.24 5.90 14.92
CA VAL A 96 -7.42 5.74 15.79
C VAL A 96 -7.23 4.57 16.75
N GLY A 97 -6.71 3.43 16.28
CA GLY A 97 -6.41 2.26 17.10
C GLY A 97 -5.42 2.58 18.23
N ILE A 98 -4.31 3.27 17.91
CA ILE A 98 -3.31 3.70 18.89
C ILE A 98 -3.91 4.71 19.88
N PHE A 99 -4.73 5.65 19.40
CA PHE A 99 -5.40 6.63 20.26
C PHE A 99 -6.34 5.95 21.27
N LEU A 100 -7.12 4.98 20.82
CA LEU A 100 -7.99 4.18 21.70
C LEU A 100 -7.18 3.35 22.70
N LEU A 101 -6.08 2.74 22.27
CA LEU A 101 -5.19 1.96 23.14
C LEU A 101 -4.62 2.83 24.27
N LYS A 102 -4.16 4.04 23.94
CA LYS A 102 -3.68 5.01 24.93
C LYS A 102 -4.77 5.43 25.92
N ARG A 103 -6.01 5.58 25.44
CA ARG A 103 -7.17 5.92 26.28
C ARG A 103 -7.53 4.77 27.23
N VAL A 104 -7.53 3.53 26.76
CA VAL A 104 -7.80 2.35 27.59
C VAL A 104 -6.72 2.15 28.65
N GLY A 105 -5.44 2.29 28.28
CA GLY A 105 -4.31 2.15 29.21
C GLY A 105 -4.35 3.15 30.38
N ARG A 106 -4.73 4.41 30.13
CA ARG A 106 -4.92 5.42 31.20
C ARG A 106 -6.02 5.02 32.19
N SER A 107 -7.09 4.41 31.69
CA SER A 107 -8.20 3.96 32.56
C SER A 107 -7.77 2.83 33.50
N ALA A 108 -6.85 1.96 33.08
CA ALA A 108 -6.33 0.88 33.93
C ALA A 108 -5.37 1.39 35.00
N ASN A 109 -4.51 2.36 34.65
CA ASN A 109 -3.53 2.91 35.59
C ASN A 109 -4.20 3.62 36.79
N ASN A 110 -5.32 4.33 36.55
CA ASN A 110 -6.04 5.02 37.62
C ASN A 110 -6.70 4.08 38.65
N GLN A 111 -7.04 2.83 38.30
CA GLN A 111 -7.62 1.89 39.27
C GLN A 111 -6.59 1.38 40.29
N ASN A 112 -5.31 1.28 39.91
CA ASN A 112 -4.25 0.82 40.83
C ASN A 112 -3.95 1.82 41.95
N TYR A 113 -4.25 3.11 41.77
CA TYR A 113 -4.07 4.12 42.81
C TYR A 113 -5.12 4.03 43.93
N PHE A 114 -6.30 3.47 43.65
CA PHE A 114 -7.38 3.39 44.63
C PHE A 114 -7.28 2.19 45.58
N HIS A 115 -6.54 1.15 45.21
CA HIS A 115 -6.45 -0.09 46.01
C HIS A 115 -5.25 -0.12 46.98
N LYS A 116 -4.42 0.93 46.97
CA LYS A 116 -3.22 1.07 47.81
C LYS A 116 -3.40 2.01 49.01
N LYS A 117 -4.61 2.52 49.24
CA LYS A 117 -5.02 3.28 50.43
C LYS A 117 -5.93 2.40 51.28
#